data_AF-A0A822FJJ7-F1
#
_entry.id   AF-A0A822FJJ7-F1
#
_cell.length_a   1.000
_cell.length_b   1.000
_cell.length_c   1.000
_cell.angle_alpha   90.00
_cell.angle_beta   90.00
_cell.angle_gamma   90.00
#
_symmetry.space_group_name_H-M   'P 1'
#
loop_
_entity.id
_entity.type
_entity.pdbx_description
1 polymer ?
#
loop_
_entity_poly.entity_id
_entity_poly.type
_entity_poly.pdbx_seq_one_letter_code
_entity_poly.pdbx_strand_id
1 'polypeptide(L)'
;CVKYSNNPKTGTFCQCNPGWSGRYCTIQHTCICSSDSICIGILANNRSVCVCLINKFGDRCLLVDTICQIDKNLTCQHDGQCVPADEFMISTRKFVCICPKVYIGDRCEIVDNKIILSFQKTVIQKTYERSTIINKAINPTDRCQHINELFNQTFV
;
A
#
# COMPACT_ATOMS: atom_id res chain seq x y z
N CYS A 1 -25.84 -5.48 12.49
CA CYS A 1 -26.39 -4.61 11.43
C CYS A 1 -26.49 -3.18 11.95
N VAL A 2 -26.28 -2.20 11.08
CA VAL A 2 -26.27 -0.77 11.38
C VAL A 2 -27.40 -0.09 10.60
N LYS A 3 -28.05 0.91 11.21
CA LYS A 3 -29.09 1.71 10.57
C LYS A 3 -28.59 3.14 10.38
N TYR A 4 -28.92 3.75 9.25
CA TYR A 4 -28.55 5.14 9.00
C TYR A 4 -29.41 6.08 9.85
N SER A 5 -28.75 6.93 10.64
CA SER A 5 -29.43 7.90 11.51
C SER A 5 -30.27 8.91 10.73
N ASN A 6 -29.84 9.28 9.52
CA ASN A 6 -30.50 10.30 8.70
C ASN A 6 -31.71 9.77 7.91
N ASN A 7 -31.94 8.46 7.88
CA ASN A 7 -33.09 7.89 7.19
C ASN A 7 -33.51 6.55 7.80
N PRO A 8 -34.32 6.56 8.89
CA PRO A 8 -34.71 5.34 9.59
C PRO A 8 -35.61 4.41 8.77
N LYS A 9 -36.11 4.85 7.60
CA LYS A 9 -37.08 4.11 6.77
C LYS A 9 -36.48 3.35 5.57
N THR A 10 -35.23 3.57 5.16
CA THR A 10 -34.80 3.15 3.80
C THR A 10 -33.66 2.14 3.70
N GLY A 11 -32.94 1.81 4.77
CA GLY A 11 -31.94 0.76 4.67
C GLY A 11 -31.26 0.39 5.98
N THR A 12 -31.29 -0.90 6.31
CA THR A 12 -30.40 -1.49 7.31
C THR A 12 -29.23 -2.09 6.56
N PHE A 13 -28.00 -1.72 6.92
CA PHE A 13 -26.78 -2.33 6.39
C PHE A 13 -26.31 -3.42 7.34
N CYS A 14 -26.17 -4.64 6.86
CA CYS A 14 -25.65 -5.75 7.65
C CYS A 14 -24.28 -6.15 7.10
N GLN A 15 -23.26 -6.09 7.95
CA GLN A 15 -22.03 -6.83 7.72
C GLN A 15 -22.30 -8.30 8.10
N CYS A 16 -22.22 -9.20 7.12
CA CYS A 16 -22.53 -10.60 7.31
C CYS A 16 -21.31 -11.40 7.78
N ASN A 17 -21.57 -12.49 8.49
CA ASN A 17 -20.55 -13.48 8.81
C ASN A 17 -20.11 -14.22 7.53
N PRO A 18 -18.90 -14.79 7.49
CA PRO A 18 -18.44 -15.60 6.37
C PRO A 18 -19.45 -16.68 5.99
N GLY A 19 -19.76 -16.81 4.70
CA GLY A 19 -20.75 -17.76 4.17
C GLY A 19 -22.19 -17.25 4.17
N TRP A 20 -22.47 -16.02 4.60
CA TRP A 20 -23.79 -15.41 4.59
C TRP A 20 -23.85 -14.11 3.77
N SER A 21 -24.95 -13.90 3.06
CA SER A 21 -25.16 -12.75 2.17
C SER A 21 -26.62 -12.27 2.20
N GLY A 22 -26.89 -11.21 1.45
CA GLY A 22 -28.18 -10.54 1.36
C GLY A 22 -28.33 -9.40 2.36
N ARG A 23 -29.37 -8.58 2.16
CA ARG A 23 -29.65 -7.39 2.98
C ARG A 23 -29.72 -7.69 4.49
N TYR A 24 -30.12 -8.91 4.85
CA TYR A 24 -30.29 -9.36 6.22
C TYR A 24 -29.40 -10.56 6.59
N CYS A 25 -28.40 -10.89 5.77
CA CYS A 25 -27.51 -12.04 6.00
C CYS A 25 -28.22 -13.40 6.10
N THR A 26 -29.34 -13.59 5.38
CA THR A 26 -30.15 -14.82 5.43
C THR A 26 -29.85 -15.79 4.28
N ILE A 27 -29.03 -15.39 3.32
CA ILE A 27 -28.71 -16.19 2.14
C ILE A 27 -27.37 -16.87 2.39
N GLN A 28 -27.40 -18.19 2.62
CA GLN A 28 -26.18 -18.98 2.73
C GLN A 28 -25.54 -19.13 1.35
N HIS A 29 -24.21 -19.05 1.32
CA HIS A 29 -23.44 -19.26 0.11
C HIS A 29 -22.10 -19.95 0.43
N THR A 30 -21.58 -20.66 -0.56
CA THR A 30 -20.29 -21.35 -0.48
C THR A 30 -19.31 -20.70 -1.44
N CYS A 31 -18.21 -20.18 -0.89
CA CYS A 31 -17.14 -19.62 -1.69
C CYS A 31 -16.18 -20.72 -2.15
N ILE A 32 -15.62 -20.55 -3.35
CA ILE A 32 -14.57 -21.41 -3.87
C ILE A 32 -13.28 -20.61 -3.88
N CYS A 33 -12.67 -20.46 -2.70
CA CYS A 33 -11.39 -19.79 -2.51
C CYS A 33 -10.36 -20.76 -1.91
N SER A 34 -9.08 -20.39 -1.96
CA SER A 34 -8.00 -21.07 -1.25
C SER A 34 -8.27 -21.11 0.26
N SER A 35 -7.83 -22.17 0.94
CA SER A 35 -8.16 -22.40 2.35
C SER A 35 -7.62 -21.34 3.31
N ASP A 36 -6.57 -20.62 2.92
CA ASP A 36 -5.92 -19.55 3.68
C ASP A 36 -6.34 -18.15 3.25
N SER A 37 -7.36 -18.03 2.39
CA SER A 37 -7.89 -16.75 1.91
C SER A 37 -9.19 -16.36 2.62
N ILE A 38 -9.52 -15.07 2.59
CA ILE A 38 -10.76 -14.55 3.18
C ILE A 38 -11.80 -14.39 2.08
N CYS A 39 -12.96 -15.04 2.22
CA CYS A 39 -14.09 -14.79 1.33
C CYS A 39 -14.92 -13.62 1.81
N ILE A 40 -15.15 -12.63 0.93
CA ILE A 40 -16.02 -11.48 1.21
C ILE A 40 -17.43 -11.69 0.66
N GLY A 41 -17.59 -12.52 -0.37
CA GLY A 41 -18.91 -12.83 -0.92
C GLY A 41 -18.86 -13.42 -2.33
N ILE A 42 -19.97 -13.31 -3.06
CA ILE A 42 -20.14 -13.82 -4.42
C ILE A 42 -20.80 -12.74 -5.29
N LEU A 43 -20.30 -12.55 -6.51
CA LEU A 43 -20.88 -11.66 -7.53
C LEU A 43 -22.14 -12.27 -8.18
N ALA A 44 -22.90 -11.45 -8.91
CA ALA A 44 -24.10 -11.88 -9.62
C ALA A 44 -23.87 -13.03 -10.64
N ASN A 45 -22.64 -13.19 -11.14
CA ASN A 45 -22.25 -14.29 -12.03
C ASN A 45 -21.76 -15.55 -11.29
N ASN A 46 -22.04 -15.66 -9.99
CA ASN A 46 -21.64 -16.77 -9.13
C ASN A 46 -20.11 -16.92 -8.94
N ARG A 47 -19.34 -15.85 -9.15
CA ARG A 47 -17.89 -15.81 -8.89
C ARG A 47 -17.62 -15.35 -7.46
N SER A 48 -16.86 -16.13 -6.70
CA SER A 48 -16.43 -15.77 -5.35
C SER A 48 -15.45 -14.60 -5.38
N VAL A 49 -15.54 -13.73 -4.37
CA VAL A 49 -14.60 -12.64 -4.12
C VAL A 49 -13.68 -13.08 -2.98
N CYS A 50 -12.44 -13.35 -3.33
CA CYS A 50 -11.43 -13.85 -2.41
C CYS A 50 -10.36 -12.76 -2.17
N VAL A 51 -10.03 -12.50 -0.91
CA VAL A 51 -8.88 -11.69 -0.52
C VAL A 51 -7.72 -12.63 -0.26
N CYS A 52 -6.68 -12.49 -1.09
CA CYS A 52 -5.51 -13.35 -1.05
C CYS A 52 -4.48 -12.89 -0.03
N LEU A 53 -3.68 -13.83 0.47
CA LEU A 53 -2.42 -13.51 1.14
C LEU A 53 -1.46 -12.84 0.14
N ILE A 54 -0.49 -12.09 0.67
CA ILE A 54 0.39 -11.21 -0.11
C ILE A 54 1.17 -11.89 -1.25
N ASN A 55 1.37 -13.22 -1.21
CA ASN A 55 2.09 -13.99 -2.24
C ASN A 55 1.18 -14.88 -3.09
N LYS A 56 -0.14 -14.69 -3.02
CA LYS A 56 -1.11 -15.48 -3.78
C LYS A 56 -1.98 -14.56 -4.61
N PHE A 57 -2.37 -15.03 -5.79
CA PHE A 57 -3.15 -14.25 -6.72
C PHE A 57 -4.12 -15.12 -7.53
N GLY A 58 -4.86 -14.44 -8.42
CA GLY A 58 -5.95 -15.01 -9.19
C GLY A 58 -7.24 -15.09 -8.40
N ASP A 59 -8.33 -15.36 -9.12
CA ASP A 59 -9.72 -15.25 -8.62
C ASP A 59 -10.03 -16.05 -7.36
N ARG A 60 -9.28 -17.14 -7.15
CA ARG A 60 -9.45 -18.06 -6.04
C ARG A 60 -8.25 -18.09 -5.09
N CYS A 61 -7.23 -17.25 -5.30
CA CYS A 61 -5.99 -17.26 -4.53
C CYS A 61 -5.26 -18.63 -4.55
N LEU A 62 -5.35 -19.37 -5.66
CA LEU A 62 -4.71 -20.69 -5.80
C LEU A 62 -3.33 -20.60 -6.47
N LEU A 63 -3.04 -19.48 -7.14
CA LEU A 63 -1.76 -19.24 -7.78
C LEU A 63 -0.83 -18.55 -6.79
N VAL A 64 0.45 -18.96 -6.78
CA VAL A 64 1.47 -18.43 -5.88
C VAL A 64 2.47 -17.64 -6.71
N ASP A 65 2.76 -16.41 -6.29
CA ASP A 65 3.86 -15.63 -6.84
C ASP A 65 5.15 -15.96 -6.09
N THR A 66 6.18 -16.36 -6.85
CA THR A 66 7.49 -16.75 -6.33
C THR A 66 8.50 -15.60 -6.38
N ILE A 67 8.16 -14.45 -6.96
CA ILE A 67 9.09 -13.33 -7.17
C ILE A 67 9.63 -12.79 -5.84
N CYS A 68 8.77 -12.64 -4.83
CA CYS A 68 9.19 -12.24 -3.48
C CYS A 68 9.77 -13.42 -2.66
N GLN A 69 9.79 -14.65 -3.20
CA GLN A 69 10.39 -15.82 -2.57
C GLN A 69 11.82 -16.08 -3.08
N ILE A 70 12.16 -15.57 -4.27
CA ILE A 70 13.53 -15.55 -4.78
C ILE A 70 14.32 -14.56 -3.92
N ASP A 71 15.47 -15.02 -3.41
CA ASP A 71 16.43 -14.36 -2.53
C ASP A 71 16.02 -12.94 -2.09
N LYS A 72 15.53 -12.79 -0.86
CA LYS A 72 14.94 -11.54 -0.34
C LYS A 72 15.85 -10.32 -0.53
N ASN A 73 17.16 -10.51 -0.38
CA ASN A 73 18.18 -9.49 -0.56
C ASN A 73 18.36 -9.04 -2.02
N LEU A 74 18.07 -9.91 -2.98
CA LEU A 74 18.10 -9.57 -4.41
C LEU A 74 16.88 -8.78 -4.83
N THR A 75 15.72 -8.96 -4.18
CA THR A 75 14.45 -8.34 -4.59
C THR A 75 14.28 -6.96 -3.97
N CYS A 76 14.32 -6.85 -2.65
CA CYS A 76 14.30 -5.59 -1.92
C CYS A 76 15.50 -5.55 -0.97
N GLN A 77 16.39 -4.56 -1.12
CA GLN A 77 17.57 -4.40 -0.29
C GLN A 77 17.21 -3.82 1.08
N HIS A 78 18.16 -3.88 2.02
CA HIS A 78 18.06 -3.26 3.36
C HIS A 78 16.76 -3.61 4.11
N ASP A 79 16.35 -4.89 4.08
CA ASP A 79 15.13 -5.40 4.72
C ASP A 79 13.82 -4.73 4.23
N GLY A 80 13.81 -4.25 2.99
CA GLY A 80 12.58 -3.78 2.33
C GLY A 80 11.53 -4.89 2.18
N GLN A 81 10.26 -4.55 2.39
CA GLN A 81 9.17 -5.50 2.24
C GLN A 81 8.77 -5.62 0.76
N CYS A 82 8.95 -6.82 0.20
CA CYS A 82 8.51 -7.13 -1.17
C CYS A 82 7.01 -7.39 -1.23
N VAL A 83 6.36 -6.80 -2.22
CA VAL A 83 4.95 -7.00 -2.56
C VAL A 83 4.86 -7.35 -4.05
N PRO A 84 4.35 -8.52 -4.42
CA PRO A 84 4.16 -8.84 -5.84
C PRO A 84 3.10 -7.92 -6.44
N ALA A 85 3.31 -7.50 -7.69
CA ALA A 85 2.38 -6.67 -8.43
C ALA A 85 1.55 -7.56 -9.36
N ASP A 86 0.24 -7.35 -9.37
CA ASP A 86 -0.66 -8.11 -10.24
C ASP A 86 -0.35 -7.82 -11.73
N GLU A 87 -0.48 -8.84 -12.57
CA GLU A 87 -0.15 -8.79 -14.02
C GLU A 87 -0.98 -7.75 -14.78
N PHE A 88 -2.10 -7.28 -14.20
CA PHE A 88 -2.95 -6.22 -14.76
C PHE A 88 -2.40 -4.80 -14.56
N MET A 89 -1.35 -4.62 -13.76
CA MET A 89 -0.64 -3.34 -13.73
C MET A 89 0.25 -3.21 -14.97
N ILE A 90 -0.08 -2.27 -15.84
CA ILE A 90 0.58 -1.93 -17.13
C ILE A 90 2.07 -1.53 -16.96
N SER A 91 2.63 -1.62 -15.76
CA SER A 91 4.05 -1.41 -15.52
C SER A 91 4.83 -2.70 -15.82
N THR A 92 5.99 -2.56 -16.45
CA THR A 92 6.93 -3.67 -16.75
C THR A 92 7.47 -4.39 -15.49
N ARG A 93 6.99 -4.03 -14.30
CA ARG A 93 7.53 -4.44 -13.01
C ARG A 93 6.53 -5.36 -12.33
N LYS A 94 7.01 -6.55 -12.00
CA LYS A 94 6.22 -7.64 -11.40
C LYS A 94 6.17 -7.58 -9.86
N PHE A 95 6.81 -6.59 -9.24
CA PHE A 95 6.83 -6.42 -7.79
C PHE A 95 7.13 -4.95 -7.42
N VAL A 96 6.82 -4.60 -6.17
CA VAL A 96 7.08 -3.31 -5.53
C VAL A 96 7.78 -3.55 -4.19
N CYS A 97 8.74 -2.71 -3.84
CA CYS A 97 9.38 -2.71 -2.53
C CYS A 97 8.84 -1.58 -1.64
N ILE A 98 8.42 -1.93 -0.43
CA ILE A 98 8.13 -0.96 0.63
C ILE A 98 9.41 -0.79 1.46
N CYS A 99 10.04 0.37 1.33
CA CYS A 99 11.34 0.61 1.94
C CYS A 99 11.24 1.03 3.42
N PRO A 100 12.20 0.62 4.26
CA PRO A 100 12.31 1.11 5.62
C PRO A 100 12.64 2.61 5.62
N LYS A 101 12.35 3.28 6.74
CA LYS A 101 12.74 4.68 6.93
C LYS A 101 14.25 4.80 6.70
N VAL A 102 14.68 5.81 5.94
CA VAL A 102 16.09 6.07 5.54
C VAL A 102 16.56 5.33 4.28
N TYR A 103 15.68 4.61 3.58
CA TYR A 103 15.99 4.04 2.26
C TYR A 103 14.92 4.41 1.22
N ILE A 104 15.36 4.69 0.00
CA ILE A 104 14.53 4.99 -1.17
C ILE A 104 15.08 4.25 -2.40
N GLY A 105 14.41 4.42 -3.54
CA GLY A 105 14.69 3.68 -4.76
C GLY A 105 13.71 2.51 -4.95
N ASP A 106 13.76 1.90 -6.13
CA ASP A 106 12.79 0.88 -6.52
C ASP A 106 13.00 -0.44 -5.75
N ARG A 107 14.21 -0.64 -5.22
CA ARG A 107 14.65 -1.80 -4.46
C ARG A 107 15.25 -1.39 -3.12
N CYS A 108 14.98 -0.18 -2.63
CA CYS A 108 15.53 0.35 -1.38
C CYS A 108 17.08 0.43 -1.39
N GLU A 109 17.66 0.64 -2.57
CA GLU A 109 19.10 0.62 -2.81
C GLU A 109 19.80 1.95 -2.43
N ILE A 110 19.03 3.03 -2.29
CA ILE A 110 19.56 4.37 -2.03
C ILE A 110 19.30 4.75 -0.57
N VAL A 111 20.34 5.19 0.14
CA VAL A 111 20.19 5.74 1.49
C VAL A 111 19.60 7.15 1.40
N ASP A 112 18.44 7.36 2.02
CA ASP A 112 17.71 8.63 2.12
C ASP A 112 18.33 9.51 3.22
N ASN A 113 19.59 9.90 3.01
CA ASN A 113 20.35 10.76 3.91
C ASN A 113 20.97 11.98 3.21
N LYS A 114 20.59 12.25 1.95
CA LYS A 114 21.13 13.36 1.15
C LYS A 114 20.03 14.09 0.39
N ILE A 115 19.82 15.34 0.75
CA ILE A 115 19.08 16.30 -0.09
C ILE A 115 20.07 16.81 -1.14
N ILE A 116 19.88 16.44 -2.41
CA ILE A 116 20.69 16.95 -3.52
C ILE A 116 19.95 18.15 -4.13
N LEU A 117 20.43 19.36 -3.84
CA LEU A 117 19.92 20.60 -4.42
C LEU A 117 20.76 20.97 -5.65
N SER A 118 20.14 20.96 -6.83
CA SER A 118 20.76 21.41 -8.08
C SER A 118 20.18 22.74 -8.49
N PHE A 119 21.00 23.80 -8.48
CA PHE A 119 20.59 25.12 -8.95
C PHE A 119 21.00 25.32 -10.41
N GLN A 120 20.06 25.76 -11.23
CA GLN A 120 20.37 26.19 -12.59
C GLN A 120 21.24 27.46 -12.51
N LYS A 121 22.30 27.52 -13.32
CA LYS A 121 23.39 28.52 -13.26
C LYS A 121 22.94 29.99 -13.38
N THR A 122 21.66 30.22 -13.66
CA THR A 122 21.06 31.53 -13.93
C THR A 122 20.65 32.32 -12.67
N VAL A 123 20.74 31.75 -11.46
CA VAL A 123 20.39 32.43 -10.19
C VAL A 123 21.60 33.08 -9.49
N ILE A 124 22.80 33.04 -10.09
CA ILE A 124 23.97 33.70 -9.51
C ILE A 124 23.90 35.20 -9.86
N GLN A 125 23.32 36.02 -8.96
CA GLN A 125 23.49 37.47 -8.98
C GLN A 125 24.99 37.80 -9.01
N LYS A 126 25.37 38.82 -9.80
CA LYS A 126 26.74 39.24 -10.11
C LYS A 126 27.60 39.73 -8.93
N THR A 127 27.15 39.58 -7.69
CA THR A 127 27.92 39.86 -6.48
C THR A 127 28.41 38.54 -5.89
N TYR A 128 29.56 38.09 -6.38
CA TYR A 128 30.27 36.93 -5.87
C TYR A 128 30.90 37.29 -4.52
N GLU A 129 30.11 37.28 -3.45
CA GLU A 129 30.67 37.04 -2.12
C GLU A 129 30.76 35.52 -1.92
N ARG A 130 31.97 35.09 -1.58
CA ARG A 130 32.43 33.70 -1.36
C ARG A 130 31.30 32.78 -0.91
N SER A 131 31.15 31.63 -1.57
CA SER A 131 30.18 30.59 -1.20
C SER A 131 30.21 30.31 0.31
N THR A 132 29.22 30.83 1.03
CA THR A 132 29.04 30.58 2.45
C THR A 132 28.38 29.22 2.62
N ILE A 133 28.98 28.34 3.41
CA ILE A 133 28.33 27.11 3.85
C ILE A 133 27.16 27.54 4.76
N ILE A 134 25.93 27.43 4.27
CA ILE A 134 24.74 27.67 5.09
C ILE A 134 24.49 26.41 5.91
N ASN A 135 24.96 26.40 7.17
CA ASN A 135 24.65 25.35 8.13
C ASN A 135 23.20 25.54 8.61
N LYS A 136 22.23 24.87 7.96
CA LYS A 136 20.86 24.78 8.48
C LYS A 136 20.71 23.47 9.24
N ALA A 137 20.38 23.56 10.53
CA ALA A 137 19.91 22.42 11.29
C ALA A 137 18.48 22.07 10.80
N ILE A 138 18.30 20.83 10.32
CA ILE A 138 17.00 20.34 9.85
C ILE A 138 16.13 20.10 11.08
N ASN A 139 14.99 20.78 11.16
CA ASN A 139 13.99 20.57 12.20
C ASN A 139 12.98 19.50 11.75
N PRO A 140 12.29 18.82 12.69
CA PRO A 140 11.23 17.84 12.36
C PRO A 140 10.13 18.40 11.46
N THR A 141 9.91 19.72 11.51
CA THR A 141 8.95 20.46 10.68
C THR A 141 9.42 20.72 9.25
N ASP A 142 10.72 20.58 8.96
CA ASP A 142 11.28 20.68 7.60
C ASP A 142 11.05 19.41 6.77
N ARG A 143 10.54 18.33 7.40
CA ARG A 143 10.22 17.06 6.73
C ARG A 143 8.75 17.00 6.36
N CYS A 144 8.45 16.58 5.14
CA CYS A 144 7.10 16.18 4.76
C CYS A 144 6.71 14.93 5.58
N GLN A 145 5.65 15.06 6.39
CA GLN A 145 5.10 13.94 7.15
C GLN A 145 4.65 12.84 6.21
N HIS A 146 5.04 11.60 6.49
CA HIS A 146 4.53 10.45 5.77
C HIS A 146 3.05 10.25 6.17
N ILE A 147 2.21 9.77 5.24
CA ILE A 147 0.76 9.66 5.49
C ILE A 147 0.43 8.83 6.75
N ASN A 148 1.24 7.82 7.06
CA ASN A 148 1.11 7.00 8.28
C ASN A 148 1.37 7.76 9.58
N GLU A 149 2.16 8.84 9.57
CA GLU A 149 2.45 9.67 10.75
C GLU A 149 1.26 10.61 11.07
N LEU A 150 0.51 11.02 10.03
CA LEU A 150 -0.72 11.80 10.16
C LEU A 150 -1.88 10.96 10.73
N PHE A 151 -1.95 9.67 10.40
CA PHE A 151 -2.99 8.77 10.90
C PHE A 151 -2.85 8.45 12.39
N ASN A 152 -1.65 8.43 12.96
CA ASN A 152 -1.45 8.22 14.41
C ASN A 152 -1.83 9.45 15.25
N GLN A 153 -1.93 10.64 14.65
CA GLN A 153 -2.32 11.87 15.37
C GLN A 153 -3.84 12.09 15.39
N THR A 154 -4.61 11.33 14.60
CA THR A 154 -6.06 11.51 14.43
C THR A 154 -6.91 10.51 15.22
N PHE A 155 -6.30 9.54 15.90
CA PHE A 155 -6.98 8.62 16.82
C PHE A 155 -6.46 8.78 18.25
N VAL A 156 -6.83 9.90 18.88
CA VAL A 156 -6.91 10.07 20.34
C VAL A 156 -8.25 10.71 20.66
#